data_AF-A0A6J1X2A2-F1
#
_entry.id   AF-A0A6J1X2A2-F1
#
_cell.length_a   1.000
_cell.length_b   1.000
_cell.length_c   1.000
_cell.angle_alpha   90.00
_cell.angle_beta   90.00
_cell.angle_gamma   90.00
#
_symmetry.space_group_name_H-M   'P 1'
#
loop_
_entity.id
_entity.type
_entity.pdbx_description
1 polymer ?
#
loop_
_entity_poly.entity_id
_entity_poly.type
_entity_poly.pdbx_seq_one_letter_code
_entity_poly.pdbx_strand_id
1 'polypeptide(L)'
;MSKFIVFTLVFSFWIYYIHSEVIQVVKRSVCKHNEMQVECAHCGPKRCDDLGSPVPCIGANGICRPECVCIDGYVRDTNGTCIPKDECPSCGGDFNATSGCGNHCGNSCSDYKEVNKTCLTGCRYNSCDCKEGYVYNEHLKFCVLPVDC
;
A
#
# COMPACT_ATOMS: atom_id res chain seq x y z
N MET A 1 -54.81 -21.76 27.84
CA MET A 1 -53.67 -22.30 27.06
C MET A 1 -53.43 -21.52 25.76
N SER A 2 -54.44 -21.26 24.91
CA SER A 2 -54.26 -20.56 23.62
C SER A 2 -53.65 -19.13 23.71
N LYS A 3 -54.10 -18.29 24.64
CA LYS A 3 -53.59 -16.90 24.78
C LYS A 3 -52.10 -16.80 25.14
N PHE A 4 -51.58 -17.76 25.92
CA PHE A 4 -50.16 -17.81 26.30
C PHE A 4 -49.27 -18.16 25.11
N ILE A 5 -49.72 -19.09 24.25
CA ILE A 5 -49.00 -19.52 23.05
C ILE A 5 -48.90 -18.38 22.04
N VAL A 6 -49.98 -17.61 21.87
CA VAL A 6 -49.97 -16.42 21.00
C VAL A 6 -48.96 -15.38 21.49
N PHE A 7 -48.88 -15.17 22.82
CA PHE A 7 -47.96 -14.20 23.40
C PHE A 7 -46.49 -14.61 23.22
N THR A 8 -46.17 -15.89 23.39
CA THR A 8 -44.80 -16.40 23.19
C THR A 8 -44.37 -16.36 21.72
N LEU A 9 -45.29 -16.61 20.79
CA LEU A 9 -45.02 -16.50 19.35
C LEU A 9 -44.79 -15.05 18.90
N VAL A 10 -45.56 -14.09 19.43
CA VAL A 10 -45.38 -12.67 19.13
C VAL A 10 -44.07 -12.13 19.72
N PHE A 11 -43.75 -12.51 20.96
CA PHE A 11 -42.52 -12.07 21.62
C PHE A 11 -41.26 -12.65 20.97
N SER A 12 -41.28 -13.91 20.56
CA SER A 12 -40.17 -14.53 19.82
C SER A 12 -40.00 -13.93 18.42
N PHE A 13 -41.08 -13.62 17.71
CA PHE A 13 -41.03 -12.88 16.45
C PHE A 13 -40.44 -11.48 16.62
N TRP A 14 -40.84 -10.76 17.68
CA TRP A 14 -40.27 -9.47 18.06
C TRP A 14 -38.78 -9.56 18.39
N ILE A 15 -38.34 -10.54 19.18
CA ILE A 15 -36.92 -10.75 19.48
C ILE A 15 -36.13 -11.07 18.21
N TYR A 16 -36.66 -11.91 17.33
CA TYR A 16 -36.04 -12.22 16.04
C TYR A 16 -35.89 -10.95 15.17
N TYR A 17 -36.92 -10.12 15.11
CA TYR A 17 -36.90 -8.86 14.36
C TYR A 17 -35.88 -7.86 14.94
N ILE A 18 -35.84 -7.71 16.27
CA ILE A 18 -34.86 -6.87 16.97
C ILE A 18 -33.42 -7.40 16.75
N HIS A 19 -33.20 -8.72 16.79
CA HIS A 19 -31.88 -9.31 16.52
C HIS A 19 -31.46 -9.11 15.05
N SER A 20 -32.41 -9.17 14.11
CA SER A 20 -32.15 -8.95 12.68
C SER A 20 -31.74 -7.50 12.36
N GLU A 21 -32.36 -6.50 13.00
CA GLU A 21 -32.02 -5.08 12.78
C GLU A 21 -30.69 -4.69 13.46
N VAL A 22 -30.39 -5.24 14.65
CA VAL A 22 -29.14 -4.96 15.37
C VAL A 22 -27.91 -5.57 14.68
N ILE A 23 -28.04 -6.74 14.03
CA ILE A 23 -26.94 -7.40 13.31
C ILE A 23 -26.43 -6.59 12.11
N GLN A 24 -27.25 -5.73 11.48
CA GLN A 24 -26.79 -4.93 10.34
C GLN A 24 -25.95 -3.71 10.75
N VAL A 25 -26.07 -3.23 11.99
CA VAL A 25 -25.42 -1.99 12.45
C VAL A 25 -23.98 -2.23 12.94
N VAL A 26 -23.64 -3.44 13.38
CA VAL A 26 -22.29 -3.81 13.85
C VAL A 26 -21.57 -4.67 12.81
N LYS A 27 -21.66 -4.30 11.53
CA LYS A 27 -20.70 -4.79 10.54
C LYS A 27 -19.37 -4.07 10.80
N ARG A 28 -18.64 -4.50 11.83
CA ARG A 28 -17.22 -4.16 12.00
C ARG A 28 -16.57 -4.55 10.68
N SER A 29 -16.16 -3.57 9.88
CA SER A 29 -15.47 -3.82 8.62
C SER A 29 -14.15 -4.47 8.96
N VAL A 30 -14.13 -5.79 9.04
CA VAL A 30 -12.89 -6.55 9.19
C VAL A 30 -12.10 -6.28 7.91
N CYS A 31 -10.92 -5.67 8.06
CA CYS A 31 -10.05 -5.39 6.92
C CYS A 31 -9.59 -6.69 6.27
N LYS A 32 -9.22 -6.62 4.99
CA LYS A 32 -8.72 -7.79 4.27
C LYS A 32 -7.33 -8.18 4.78
N HIS A 33 -6.79 -9.27 4.25
CA HIS A 33 -5.42 -9.66 4.52
C HIS A 33 -4.45 -8.53 4.13
N ASN A 34 -3.38 -8.34 4.93
CA ASN A 34 -2.40 -7.26 4.81
C ASN A 34 -2.99 -5.84 4.88
N GLU A 35 -4.16 -5.70 5.50
CA GLU A 35 -4.76 -4.40 5.80
C GLU A 35 -4.96 -4.23 7.31
N MET A 36 -4.90 -2.98 7.78
CA MET A 36 -5.24 -2.59 9.13
C MET A 36 -6.27 -1.46 9.14
N GLN A 37 -7.14 -1.46 10.14
CA GLN A 37 -8.10 -0.38 10.34
C GLN A 37 -7.40 0.81 10.98
N VAL A 38 -7.51 1.98 10.36
CA VAL A 38 -6.98 3.24 10.88
C VAL A 38 -8.09 4.28 10.97
N GLU A 39 -7.99 5.19 11.93
CA GLU A 39 -8.94 6.32 12.04
C GLU A 39 -8.70 7.36 10.95
N CYS A 40 -7.44 7.56 10.58
CA CYS A 40 -6.97 8.43 9.51
C CYS A 40 -5.92 7.67 8.68
N ALA A 41 -6.02 7.68 7.35
CA ALA A 41 -4.93 7.19 6.52
C ALA A 41 -3.69 8.08 6.63
N HIS A 42 -2.55 7.44 6.85
CA HIS A 42 -1.25 8.09 6.94
C HIS A 42 -0.70 8.47 5.55
N CYS A 43 0.39 9.24 5.58
CA CYS A 43 1.15 9.61 4.39
C CYS A 43 1.77 8.40 3.68
N GLY A 44 1.95 8.53 2.36
CA GLY A 44 2.75 7.62 1.57
C GLY A 44 2.02 6.95 0.42
N PRO A 45 2.75 6.15 -0.37
CA PRO A 45 2.17 5.44 -1.51
C PRO A 45 1.08 4.49 -1.03
N LYS A 46 -0.09 4.56 -1.65
CA LYS A 46 -1.24 3.71 -1.33
C LYS A 46 -1.39 2.59 -2.36
N ARG A 47 -0.90 2.80 -3.59
CA ARG A 47 -0.96 1.89 -4.72
C ARG A 47 0.42 1.70 -5.32
N CYS A 48 0.63 0.62 -6.07
CA CYS A 48 1.88 0.42 -6.83
C CYS A 48 2.22 1.62 -7.74
N ASP A 49 1.19 2.23 -8.35
CA ASP A 49 1.35 3.39 -9.24
C ASP A 49 1.88 4.64 -8.52
N ASP A 50 1.78 4.69 -7.19
CA ASP A 50 2.27 5.81 -6.38
C ASP A 50 3.77 5.69 -6.06
N LEU A 51 4.38 4.52 -6.29
CA LEU A 51 5.79 4.29 -5.99
C LEU A 51 6.70 5.12 -6.91
N GLY A 52 7.82 5.60 -6.37
CA GLY A 52 8.77 6.44 -7.12
C GLY A 52 8.32 7.88 -7.33
N SER A 53 7.12 8.25 -6.87
CA SER A 53 6.56 9.60 -7.03
C SER A 53 6.35 10.29 -5.69
N PRO A 54 6.44 11.63 -5.61
CA PRO A 54 6.06 12.35 -4.40
C PRO A 54 4.57 12.16 -4.10
N VAL A 55 4.23 11.59 -2.95
CA VAL A 55 2.83 11.40 -2.54
C VAL A 55 2.45 12.47 -1.51
N PRO A 56 1.48 13.35 -1.82
CA PRO A 56 1.09 14.41 -0.90
C PRO A 56 0.42 13.85 0.36
N CYS A 57 0.84 14.36 1.51
CA CYS A 57 0.20 14.11 2.79
C CYS A 57 -1.04 15.01 2.97
N ILE A 58 -2.24 14.46 2.94
CA ILE A 58 -3.50 15.24 3.09
C ILE A 58 -3.90 15.37 4.59
N GLY A 59 -3.07 14.90 5.52
CA GLY A 59 -3.43 14.70 6.93
C GLY A 59 -3.52 15.95 7.83
N ALA A 60 -3.20 17.15 7.37
CA ALA A 60 -3.17 18.32 8.27
C ALA A 60 -4.52 19.06 8.38
N ASN A 61 -5.34 19.08 7.32
CA ASN A 61 -6.49 20.00 7.23
C ASN A 61 -7.81 19.31 6.78
N GLY A 62 -7.83 17.98 6.67
CA GLY A 62 -8.96 17.21 6.12
C GLY A 62 -9.79 16.47 7.17
N ILE A 63 -11.07 16.23 6.87
CA ILE A 63 -11.93 15.35 7.67
C ILE A 63 -11.43 13.91 7.51
N CYS A 64 -10.89 13.32 8.58
CA CYS A 64 -10.55 11.91 8.61
C CYS A 64 -11.81 11.04 8.66
N ARG A 65 -11.76 9.90 7.97
CA ARG A 65 -12.77 8.84 8.05
C ARG A 65 -12.05 7.51 8.30
N PRO A 66 -12.53 6.69 9.26
CA PRO A 66 -11.97 5.37 9.46
C PRO A 66 -12.01 4.54 8.19
N GLU A 67 -10.89 3.94 7.82
CA GLU A 67 -10.76 3.09 6.63
C GLU A 67 -9.77 1.95 6.86
N CYS A 68 -9.78 0.95 5.98
CA CYS A 68 -8.74 -0.06 5.92
C CYS A 68 -7.63 0.43 4.99
N VAL A 69 -6.39 0.39 5.47
CA VAL A 69 -5.18 0.72 4.68
C VAL A 69 -4.24 -0.47 4.65
N CYS A 70 -3.39 -0.56 3.63
CA CYS A 70 -2.32 -1.56 3.64
C CYS A 70 -1.41 -1.33 4.84
N ILE A 71 -0.94 -2.41 5.45
CA ILE A 71 0.08 -2.35 6.50
C ILE A 71 1.40 -1.77 5.95
N ASP A 72 2.26 -1.30 6.84
CA ASP A 72 3.54 -0.70 6.45
C ASP A 72 4.38 -1.65 5.58
N GLY A 73 4.93 -1.11 4.50
CA GLY A 73 5.68 -1.89 3.49
C GLY A 73 4.82 -2.52 2.40
N TYR A 74 3.49 -2.40 2.48
CA TYR A 74 2.55 -2.91 1.48
C TYR A 74 1.82 -1.77 0.77
N VAL A 75 1.40 -2.02 -0.47
CA VAL A 75 0.58 -1.12 -1.29
C VAL A 75 -0.45 -1.92 -2.09
N ARG A 76 -1.52 -1.26 -2.53
CA ARG A 76 -2.55 -1.92 -3.33
C ARG A 76 -2.07 -2.15 -4.77
N ASP A 77 -2.24 -3.37 -5.23
CA ASP A 77 -2.13 -3.72 -6.65
C ASP A 77 -3.35 -3.25 -7.45
N THR A 78 -3.40 -3.60 -8.74
CA THR A 78 -4.53 -3.29 -9.63
C THR A 78 -5.82 -4.03 -9.25
N ASN A 79 -5.72 -5.18 -8.57
CA ASN A 79 -6.86 -5.95 -8.08
C ASN A 79 -7.40 -5.43 -6.74
N GLY A 80 -6.73 -4.43 -6.15
CA GLY A 80 -7.07 -3.87 -4.85
C GLY A 80 -6.64 -4.73 -3.66
N THR A 81 -5.67 -5.62 -3.86
CA THR A 81 -5.03 -6.45 -2.82
C THR A 81 -3.75 -5.77 -2.34
N CYS A 82 -3.50 -5.77 -1.03
CA CYS A 82 -2.25 -5.25 -0.48
C CYS A 82 -1.12 -6.28 -0.68
N ILE A 83 -0.13 -5.90 -1.48
CA ILE A 83 1.08 -6.68 -1.77
C ILE A 83 2.32 -5.92 -1.26
N PRO A 84 3.44 -6.61 -0.98
CA PRO A 84 4.72 -5.97 -0.70
C PRO A 84 5.11 -4.98 -1.81
N LYS A 85 5.70 -3.83 -1.44
CA LYS A 85 6.09 -2.79 -2.42
C LYS A 85 7.08 -3.29 -3.48
N ASP A 86 7.93 -4.24 -3.11
CA ASP A 86 8.93 -4.86 -3.99
C ASP A 86 8.34 -5.89 -4.96
N GLU A 87 7.09 -6.32 -4.74
CA GLU A 87 6.32 -7.16 -5.68
C GLU A 87 5.54 -6.32 -6.73
N CYS A 88 5.55 -5.00 -6.62
CA CYS A 88 4.95 -4.15 -7.65
C CYS A 88 5.66 -4.32 -9.00
N PRO A 89 4.93 -4.30 -10.13
CA PRO A 89 5.50 -4.58 -11.46
C PRO A 89 6.54 -3.54 -11.89
N SER A 90 6.40 -2.30 -11.43
CA SER A 90 7.26 -1.17 -11.72
C SER A 90 7.34 -0.22 -10.53
N CYS A 91 8.37 0.62 -10.50
CA CYS A 91 8.49 1.74 -9.57
C CYS A 91 8.78 3.02 -10.37
N GLY A 92 8.05 4.11 -10.13
CA GLY A 92 8.21 5.36 -10.88
C GLY A 92 7.93 5.23 -12.39
N GLY A 93 7.14 4.23 -12.80
CA GLY A 93 6.90 3.89 -14.20
C GLY A 93 7.98 3.03 -14.86
N ASP A 94 9.01 2.64 -14.12
CA ASP A 94 10.11 1.81 -14.61
C ASP A 94 9.94 0.33 -14.22
N PHE A 95 9.81 -0.53 -15.23
CA PHE A 95 9.68 -1.98 -15.08
C PHE A 95 10.98 -2.66 -14.66
N ASN A 96 12.12 -2.01 -14.86
CA ASN A 96 13.43 -2.47 -14.43
C ASN A 96 13.80 -1.94 -13.03
N ALA A 97 12.88 -1.23 -12.37
CA ALA A 97 13.05 -0.73 -11.02
C ALA A 97 12.07 -1.41 -10.04
N THR A 98 12.46 -1.43 -8.77
CA THR A 98 11.65 -1.87 -7.63
C THR A 98 11.68 -0.81 -6.53
N SER A 99 10.80 -0.89 -5.55
CA SER A 99 10.82 0.04 -4.42
C SER A 99 12.14 -0.08 -3.65
N GLY A 100 12.75 1.06 -3.31
CA GLY A 100 14.08 1.05 -2.74
C GLY A 100 14.55 2.41 -2.20
N CYS A 101 15.86 2.52 -2.03
CA CYS A 101 16.56 3.63 -1.40
C CYS A 101 16.82 4.80 -2.39
N GLY A 102 17.01 4.49 -3.68
CA GLY A 102 17.21 5.46 -4.76
C GLY A 102 18.52 6.24 -4.69
N ASN A 103 19.57 5.67 -4.08
CA ASN A 103 20.89 6.33 -4.05
C ASN A 103 21.70 6.09 -5.34
N HIS A 104 21.47 4.96 -6.02
CA HIS A 104 22.14 4.47 -7.23
C HIS A 104 23.68 4.53 -7.23
N CYS A 105 24.32 4.75 -6.09
CA CYS A 105 25.77 4.93 -5.99
C CYS A 105 26.49 3.60 -6.23
N GLY A 106 27.48 3.64 -7.13
CA GLY A 106 28.16 2.44 -7.63
C GLY A 106 27.28 1.54 -8.50
N ASN A 107 26.06 1.98 -8.83
CA ASN A 107 25.09 1.26 -9.66
C ASN A 107 24.34 2.19 -10.64
N SER A 108 25.04 3.22 -11.14
CA SER A 108 24.57 4.11 -12.20
C SER A 108 25.48 4.05 -13.42
N CYS A 109 25.05 4.53 -14.59
CA CYS A 109 25.87 4.52 -15.80
C CYS A 109 27.19 5.29 -15.63
N SER A 110 27.23 6.29 -14.75
CA SER A 110 28.47 7.04 -14.47
C SER A 110 29.46 6.32 -13.57
N ASP A 111 29.04 5.32 -12.78
CA ASP A 111 29.90 4.74 -11.73
C ASP A 111 29.77 3.24 -11.50
N TYR A 112 29.01 2.53 -12.33
CA TYR A 112 28.84 1.08 -12.24
C TYR A 112 30.19 0.37 -12.38
N LYS A 113 30.52 -0.47 -11.39
CA LYS A 113 31.80 -1.21 -11.23
C LYS A 113 33.03 -0.34 -10.94
N GLU A 114 32.86 0.93 -10.56
CA GLU A 114 33.97 1.71 -10.00
C GLU A 114 34.40 1.14 -8.65
N VAL A 115 35.69 0.82 -8.51
CA VAL A 115 36.21 0.09 -7.34
C VAL A 115 36.47 1.01 -6.13
N ASN A 116 36.62 2.32 -6.35
CA ASN A 116 36.98 3.30 -5.32
C ASN A 116 35.84 4.29 -5.03
N LYS A 117 34.60 3.81 -5.04
CA LYS A 117 33.42 4.66 -4.79
C LYS A 117 33.07 4.70 -3.30
N THR A 118 33.00 5.89 -2.74
CA THR A 118 32.45 6.12 -1.41
C THR A 118 30.97 6.49 -1.53
N CYS A 119 30.09 5.60 -1.09
CA CYS A 119 28.66 5.82 -1.12
C CYS A 119 28.14 6.30 0.24
N LEU A 120 27.37 7.38 0.23
CA LEU A 120 26.68 7.85 1.43
C LEU A 120 25.48 6.94 1.70
N THR A 121 25.35 6.49 2.94
CA THR A 121 24.19 5.74 3.44
C THR A 121 23.05 6.71 3.70
N GLY A 122 22.17 6.87 2.71
CA GLY A 122 20.97 7.69 2.83
C GLY A 122 19.91 7.21 1.85
N CYS A 123 18.68 7.03 2.35
CA CYS A 123 17.55 6.64 1.52
C CYS A 123 16.60 7.81 1.30
N ARG A 124 16.16 7.93 0.06
CA ARG A 124 15.13 8.86 -0.34
C ARG A 124 13.78 8.22 -0.12
N TYR A 125 12.86 8.94 0.50
CA TYR A 125 11.52 8.45 0.77
C TYR A 125 10.80 8.11 -0.55
N ASN A 126 10.08 6.99 -0.56
CA ASN A 126 9.31 6.50 -1.71
C ASN A 126 10.11 6.47 -3.02
N SER A 127 11.39 6.08 -2.96
CA SER A 127 12.26 5.99 -4.12
C SER A 127 12.35 4.58 -4.67
N CYS A 128 13.05 4.44 -5.79
CA CYS A 128 13.20 3.20 -6.52
C CYS A 128 14.67 2.82 -6.62
N ASP A 129 14.96 1.53 -6.56
CA ASP A 129 16.26 0.97 -6.92
C ASP A 129 16.14 0.15 -8.20
N CYS A 130 17.22 0.05 -8.97
CA CYS A 130 17.24 -0.84 -10.13
C CYS A 130 17.22 -2.30 -9.68
N LYS A 131 16.45 -3.13 -10.40
CA LYS A 131 16.44 -4.58 -10.23
C LYS A 131 17.83 -5.15 -10.54
N GLU A 132 18.09 -6.35 -10.04
CA GLU A 132 19.35 -7.06 -10.29
C GLU A 132 19.67 -7.12 -11.80
N GLY A 133 20.91 -6.77 -12.15
CA GLY A 133 21.37 -6.73 -13.54
C GLY A 133 21.12 -5.40 -14.28
N TYR A 134 20.38 -4.46 -13.68
CA TYR A 134 20.14 -3.13 -14.24
C TYR A 134 20.89 -2.04 -13.48
N VAL A 135 21.24 -0.97 -14.20
CA VAL A 135 21.93 0.21 -13.69
C VAL A 135 21.14 1.47 -13.99
N TYR A 136 21.23 2.47 -13.11
CA TYR A 136 20.47 3.70 -13.28
C TYR A 136 21.09 4.61 -14.35
N ASN A 137 20.31 4.97 -15.37
CA ASN A 137 20.71 5.96 -16.35
C ASN A 137 20.21 7.36 -15.93
N GLU A 138 21.13 8.26 -15.66
CA GLU A 138 20.88 9.59 -15.12
C GLU A 138 20.20 10.53 -16.13
N HIS A 139 20.33 10.26 -17.43
CA HIS A 139 19.72 11.06 -18.49
C HIS A 139 18.29 10.63 -18.75
N LEU A 140 18.07 9.31 -18.90
CA LEU A 140 16.74 8.75 -19.14
C LEU A 140 15.88 8.78 -17.88
N LYS A 141 16.49 8.75 -16.69
CA LYS A 141 15.83 8.55 -15.39
C LYS A 141 15.16 7.17 -15.26
N PHE A 142 15.70 6.18 -15.99
CA PHE A 142 15.28 4.78 -15.99
C PHE A 142 16.48 3.86 -15.76
N CYS A 143 16.20 2.66 -15.27
CA CYS A 143 17.10 1.54 -15.12
C CYS A 143 17.23 0.83 -16.47
N VAL A 144 18.46 0.70 -16.94
CA VAL A 144 18.83 0.11 -18.23
C VAL A 144 19.83 -1.01 -18.02
N LEU A 145 20.06 -1.85 -19.04
CA LEU A 145 21.16 -2.79 -18.98
C LEU A 145 22.49 -2.02 -19.04
N PRO A 146 23.58 -2.50 -18.43
CA PRO A 146 24.88 -1.83 -18.49
C PRO A 146 25.41 -1.57 -19.90
N VAL A 147 24.95 -2.34 -20.90
CA VAL A 147 25.31 -2.18 -22.31
C VAL A 147 24.56 -1.04 -23.02
N ASP A 148 23.50 -0.53 -22.38
CA ASP A 148 22.67 0.58 -22.86
C ASP A 148 23.02 1.90 -22.13
N CYS A 149 24.10 1.89 -21.35
CA CYS A 149 24.90 3.08 -21.09
C CYS A 149 25.75 3.38 -22.35
#